data_AF-A0A7X1AV25-F1
#
_entry.id   AF-A0A7X1AV25-F1
#
_cell.length_a   1.000
_cell.length_b   1.000
_cell.length_c   1.000
_cell.angle_alpha   90.00
_cell.angle_beta   90.00
_cell.angle_gamma   90.00
#
_symmetry.space_group_name_H-M   'P 1'
#
loop_
_entity.id
_entity.type
_entity.pdbx_description
1 polymer ?
#
loop_
_entity_poly.entity_id
_entity_poly.type
_entity_poly.pdbx_seq_one_letter_code
_entity_poly.pdbx_strand_id
1 'polypeptide(L)'
;MKTFTILFSFLLTSLAFLGCTEEKGSDDSAASAKEEKSGGLLSSITEKGKSLIGGDVSMDDAMSQISKISGFSDTLNSTWKSVKGLDFSDKDALIKQVKSLASTASKNIGMLKQISPMVTGDTGKALIKQISGLSDQLGGLDNIIDKASSITSGDWGSYKDQIGSAIKGLSGGFSSLSKLTK
;
A
#
# COMPACT_ATOMS: atom_id res chain seq x y z
N MET A 1 -18.24 -36.11 -13.69
CA MET A 1 -17.07 -36.13 -14.61
C MET A 1 -16.89 -34.69 -15.11
N LYS A 2 -15.80 -33.94 -14.96
CA LYS A 2 -14.40 -34.17 -14.56
C LYS A 2 -13.91 -32.93 -13.77
N THR A 3 -13.12 -33.15 -12.73
CA THR A 3 -12.29 -32.17 -12.02
C THR A 3 -11.06 -31.81 -12.85
N PHE A 4 -10.66 -30.54 -12.89
CA PHE A 4 -9.33 -30.13 -13.36
C PHE A 4 -8.60 -29.39 -12.23
N THR A 5 -7.71 -30.14 -11.60
CA THR A 5 -6.64 -29.63 -10.72
C THR A 5 -5.47 -29.27 -11.61
N ILE A 6 -5.00 -28.01 -11.56
CA ILE A 6 -3.69 -27.65 -12.12
C ILE A 6 -2.86 -27.07 -10.99
N LEU A 7 -2.04 -27.96 -10.43
CA LEU A 7 -0.86 -27.64 -9.64
C LEU A 7 0.23 -27.21 -10.64
N PHE A 8 0.85 -26.04 -10.46
CA PHE A 8 2.10 -25.71 -11.14
C PHE A 8 3.16 -25.40 -10.09
N SER A 9 3.91 -26.43 -9.74
CA SER A 9 5.18 -26.34 -9.07
C SER A 9 6.22 -25.86 -10.08
N PHE A 10 6.91 -24.75 -9.79
CA PHE A 10 8.24 -24.52 -10.32
C PHE A 10 9.16 -24.10 -9.16
N LEU A 11 10.01 -25.07 -8.82
CA LEU A 11 11.17 -25.02 -7.95
C LEU A 11 12.40 -24.72 -8.85
N LEU A 12 13.52 -24.30 -8.23
CA LEU A 12 14.89 -24.08 -8.73
C LEU A 12 15.26 -22.62 -9.08
N THR A 13 16.40 -22.03 -8.69
CA THR A 13 17.56 -22.42 -7.86
C THR A 13 18.42 -21.17 -7.55
N SER A 14 19.27 -21.32 -6.54
CA SER A 14 20.15 -20.40 -5.80
C SER A 14 21.40 -19.81 -6.51
N LEU A 15 22.17 -19.03 -5.70
CA LEU A 15 23.56 -18.51 -5.81
C LEU A 15 23.72 -17.11 -6.44
N ALA A 16 24.58 -16.19 -5.99
CA ALA A 16 25.46 -16.06 -4.81
C ALA A 16 26.01 -14.61 -4.78
N PHE A 17 26.52 -14.21 -3.60
CA PHE A 17 27.29 -13.00 -3.29
C PHE A 17 28.54 -12.78 -4.17
N LEU A 18 28.89 -11.51 -4.42
CA LEU A 18 30.23 -10.89 -4.51
C LEU A 18 29.95 -9.36 -4.62
N GLY A 19 30.45 -8.41 -3.82
CA GLY A 19 31.75 -8.29 -3.16
C GLY A 19 32.67 -7.40 -4.00
N CYS A 20 32.71 -6.08 -3.76
CA CYS A 20 33.78 -5.19 -4.22
C CYS A 20 33.99 -4.04 -3.21
N THR A 21 35.19 -4.02 -2.62
CA THR A 21 35.77 -3.02 -1.72
C THR A 21 36.87 -2.22 -2.43
N GLU A 22 37.31 -1.12 -1.78
CA GLU A 22 38.56 -0.31 -1.98
C GLU A 22 38.52 0.80 -3.06
N GLU A 23 39.12 2.01 -2.93
CA GLU A 23 40.28 2.61 -2.19
C GLU A 23 40.02 4.15 -1.97
N LYS A 24 40.31 4.80 -0.83
CA LYS A 24 41.52 5.52 -0.31
C LYS A 24 41.97 6.87 -0.93
N GLY A 25 42.21 7.85 -0.02
CA GLY A 25 43.22 8.93 -0.04
C GLY A 25 42.75 10.33 -0.48
N SER A 26 43.14 11.48 0.08
CA SER A 26 44.00 11.89 1.22
C SER A 26 43.82 13.40 1.48
N ASP A 27 44.24 13.81 2.68
CA ASP A 27 45.00 15.04 3.02
C ASP A 27 44.40 16.31 3.65
N ASP A 28 45.22 16.80 4.58
CA ASP A 28 45.06 17.76 5.69
C ASP A 28 44.99 19.25 5.31
N SER A 29 44.32 20.07 6.13
CA SER A 29 44.96 21.13 6.95
C SER A 29 44.04 22.29 7.40
N ALA A 30 44.24 22.64 8.67
CA ALA A 30 44.30 23.99 9.26
C ALA A 30 43.03 24.83 9.53
N ALA A 31 42.66 24.84 10.82
CA ALA A 31 42.52 25.99 11.72
C ALA A 31 41.86 27.31 11.24
N SER A 32 40.76 27.72 11.90
CA SER A 32 40.76 28.89 12.80
C SER A 32 39.37 29.13 13.40
N ALA A 33 39.36 29.73 14.58
CA ALA A 33 38.26 29.95 15.50
C ALA A 33 37.05 30.71 14.93
N LYS A 34 35.86 30.34 15.40
CA LYS A 34 34.93 31.28 16.05
C LYS A 34 33.83 30.53 16.82
N GLU A 35 33.78 30.82 18.10
CA GLU A 35 32.71 30.48 19.01
C GLU A 35 31.49 31.36 18.66
N GLU A 36 30.46 30.78 18.05
CA GLU A 36 29.12 31.36 17.97
C GLU A 36 28.07 30.28 18.21
N LYS A 37 27.34 30.44 19.33
CA LYS A 37 25.99 29.92 19.64
C LYS A 37 25.40 28.92 18.63
N SER A 38 25.68 27.62 18.78
CA SER A 38 24.91 26.56 18.10
C SER A 38 24.16 25.62 19.06
N GLY A 39 24.28 25.84 20.39
CA GLY A 39 23.54 25.07 21.41
C GLY A 39 22.02 25.30 21.43
N GLY A 40 21.50 26.28 20.68
CA GLY A 40 20.06 26.60 20.64
C GLY A 40 19.28 25.85 19.55
N LEU A 41 19.93 25.42 18.46
CA LEU A 41 19.25 24.80 17.33
C LEU A 41 19.13 23.28 17.47
N LEU A 42 20.17 22.62 18.00
CA LEU A 42 20.14 21.17 18.21
C LEU A 42 19.24 20.77 19.39
N SER A 43 19.11 21.62 20.40
CA SER A 43 18.14 21.44 21.49
C SER A 43 16.71 21.55 20.95
N SER A 44 16.41 22.51 20.08
CA SER A 44 15.09 22.67 19.45
C SER A 44 14.76 21.62 18.38
N ILE A 45 15.75 21.08 17.66
CA ILE A 45 15.52 19.99 16.69
C ILE A 45 15.36 18.65 17.41
N THR A 46 16.05 18.42 18.52
CA THR A 46 15.87 17.20 19.33
C THR A 46 14.55 17.23 20.09
N GLU A 47 14.11 18.41 20.54
CA GLU A 47 12.79 18.59 21.17
C GLU A 47 11.64 18.48 20.15
N LYS A 48 11.81 19.00 18.92
CA LYS A 48 10.85 18.77 17.83
C LYS A 48 10.89 17.33 17.27
N GLY A 49 12.05 16.68 17.24
CA GLY A 49 12.19 15.29 16.80
C GLY A 49 11.59 14.30 17.79
N LYS A 50 11.73 14.56 19.10
CA LYS A 50 11.04 13.81 20.15
C LYS A 50 9.54 14.13 20.20
N SER A 51 9.14 15.34 19.81
CA SER A 51 7.73 15.74 19.60
C SER A 51 7.10 15.15 18.34
N LEU A 52 7.88 14.69 17.34
CA LEU A 52 7.37 14.09 16.10
C LEU A 52 7.31 12.55 16.15
N ILE A 53 7.90 11.94 17.18
CA ILE A 53 7.82 10.49 17.48
C ILE A 53 6.96 10.24 18.73
N GLY A 54 6.27 11.27 19.22
CA GLY A 54 5.56 11.24 20.51
C GLY A 54 4.40 12.22 20.61
N GLY A 55 3.75 12.54 19.49
CA GLY A 55 2.31 12.74 19.61
C GLY A 55 1.75 11.34 19.84
N ASP A 56 1.29 11.04 21.06
CA ASP A 56 0.45 9.86 21.27
C ASP A 56 -0.64 9.94 20.21
N VAL A 57 -0.51 9.19 19.12
CA VAL A 57 -1.62 9.00 18.20
C VAL A 57 -2.60 8.23 19.04
N SER A 58 -3.54 8.98 19.60
CA SER A 58 -4.49 8.46 20.53
C SER A 58 -5.32 7.40 19.81
N MET A 59 -5.90 6.47 20.58
CA MET A 59 -6.85 5.54 20.00
C MET A 59 -7.92 6.29 19.20
N ASP A 60 -8.36 7.47 19.66
CA ASP A 60 -9.32 8.32 18.96
C ASP A 60 -8.81 8.83 17.60
N ASP A 61 -7.53 9.22 17.50
CA ASP A 61 -6.91 9.62 16.23
C ASP A 61 -6.79 8.43 15.27
N ALA A 62 -6.40 7.26 15.77
CA ALA A 62 -6.35 6.03 14.99
C ALA A 62 -7.75 5.68 14.45
N MET A 63 -8.78 5.73 15.30
CA MET A 63 -10.17 5.48 14.89
C MET A 63 -10.69 6.52 13.89
N SER A 64 -10.32 7.79 14.05
CA SER A 64 -10.63 8.86 13.09
C SER A 64 -9.98 8.62 11.72
N GLN A 65 -8.72 8.17 11.69
CA GLN A 65 -8.03 7.79 10.46
C GLN A 65 -8.65 6.56 9.80
N ILE A 66 -9.03 5.53 10.56
CA ILE A 66 -9.74 4.35 10.05
C ILE A 66 -11.06 4.77 9.39
N SER A 67 -11.81 5.67 10.03
CA SER A 67 -13.07 6.21 9.50
C SER A 67 -12.86 6.93 8.17
N LYS A 68 -11.86 7.82 8.07
CA LYS A 68 -11.50 8.50 6.82
C LYS A 68 -11.09 7.53 5.71
N ILE A 69 -10.27 6.53 6.05
CA ILE A 69 -9.81 5.50 5.11
C ILE A 69 -10.97 4.63 4.62
N SER A 70 -11.96 4.35 5.47
CA SER A 70 -13.14 3.56 5.09
C SER A 70 -13.95 4.19 3.94
N GLY A 71 -13.93 5.52 3.83
CA GLY A 71 -14.55 6.28 2.73
C GLY A 71 -13.91 6.02 1.37
N PHE A 72 -12.70 5.44 1.31
CA PHE A 72 -12.09 5.06 0.03
C PHE A 72 -12.91 4.01 -0.75
N SER A 73 -13.80 3.28 -0.07
CA SER A 73 -14.77 2.38 -0.71
C SER A 73 -15.65 3.08 -1.75
N ASP A 74 -16.02 4.34 -1.52
CA ASP A 74 -16.81 5.16 -2.44
C ASP A 74 -16.00 5.55 -3.68
N THR A 75 -14.74 5.93 -3.49
CA THR A 75 -13.80 6.23 -4.59
C THR A 75 -13.61 5.02 -5.50
N LEU A 76 -13.43 3.82 -4.93
CA LEU A 76 -13.32 2.57 -5.69
C LEU A 76 -14.59 2.29 -6.50
N ASN A 77 -15.76 2.40 -5.87
CA ASN A 77 -17.05 2.16 -6.54
C ASN A 77 -17.33 3.20 -7.65
N SER A 78 -17.05 4.47 -7.39
CA SER A 78 -17.25 5.56 -8.35
C SER A 78 -16.35 5.38 -9.57
N THR A 79 -15.06 5.11 -9.34
CA THR A 79 -14.10 4.90 -10.43
C THR A 79 -14.44 3.64 -11.21
N TRP A 80 -14.81 2.54 -10.56
CA TRP A 80 -15.25 1.35 -11.29
C TRP A 80 -16.48 1.62 -12.16
N LYS A 81 -17.46 2.38 -11.67
CA LYS A 81 -18.65 2.74 -12.44
C LYS A 81 -18.32 3.59 -13.67
N SER A 82 -17.31 4.48 -13.60
CA SER A 82 -16.91 5.29 -14.76
C SER A 82 -16.15 4.50 -15.81
N VAL A 83 -15.46 3.42 -15.44
CA VAL A 83 -14.57 2.67 -16.34
C VAL A 83 -15.15 1.34 -16.82
N LYS A 84 -16.18 0.79 -16.16
CA LYS A 84 -16.78 -0.50 -16.53
C LYS A 84 -17.46 -0.51 -17.91
N GLY A 85 -17.70 0.65 -18.52
CA GLY A 85 -18.28 0.77 -19.86
C GLY A 85 -17.24 0.70 -20.99
N LEU A 86 -15.96 0.89 -20.67
CA LEU A 86 -14.87 1.01 -21.63
C LEU A 86 -14.60 -0.32 -22.36
N ASP A 87 -14.30 -0.28 -23.65
CA ASP A 87 -14.07 -1.48 -24.45
C ASP A 87 -12.56 -1.82 -24.53
N PHE A 88 -12.16 -2.68 -25.49
CA PHE A 88 -10.74 -3.04 -25.64
C PHE A 88 -9.86 -1.89 -26.15
N SER A 89 -10.43 -0.94 -26.90
CA SER A 89 -9.69 0.22 -27.40
C SER A 89 -9.21 1.12 -26.26
N ASP A 90 -9.91 1.08 -25.12
CA ASP A 90 -9.60 1.81 -23.90
C ASP A 90 -8.78 1.00 -22.88
N LYS A 91 -8.28 -0.19 -23.25
CA LYS A 91 -7.59 -1.13 -22.35
C LYS A 91 -6.53 -0.42 -21.50
N ASP A 92 -5.61 0.30 -22.15
CA ASP A 92 -4.48 0.92 -21.48
C ASP A 92 -4.92 2.06 -20.54
N ALA A 93 -5.96 2.79 -20.91
CA ALA A 93 -6.55 3.82 -20.07
C ALA A 93 -7.18 3.22 -18.81
N LEU A 94 -7.96 2.14 -18.96
CA LEU A 94 -8.55 1.40 -17.84
C LEU A 94 -7.44 0.85 -16.93
N ILE A 95 -6.45 0.16 -17.49
CA ILE A 95 -5.33 -0.41 -16.73
C ILE A 95 -4.59 0.68 -15.95
N LYS A 96 -4.32 1.84 -16.58
CA LYS A 96 -3.67 2.97 -15.91
C LYS A 96 -4.50 3.49 -14.73
N GLN A 97 -5.81 3.65 -14.90
CA GLN A 97 -6.70 4.09 -13.82
C GLN A 97 -6.75 3.08 -12.68
N VAL A 98 -6.86 1.78 -13.00
CA VAL A 98 -6.89 0.72 -12.01
C VAL A 98 -5.55 0.60 -11.26
N LYS A 99 -4.40 0.77 -11.93
CA LYS A 99 -3.09 0.88 -11.27
C LYS A 99 -3.03 2.06 -10.30
N SER A 100 -3.61 3.20 -10.67
CA SER A 100 -3.70 4.36 -9.78
C SER A 100 -4.56 4.06 -8.54
N LEU A 101 -5.67 3.33 -8.71
CA LEU A 101 -6.51 2.90 -7.59
C LEU A 101 -5.76 1.93 -6.67
N ALA A 102 -5.06 0.94 -7.26
CA ALA A 102 -4.26 -0.03 -6.51
C ALA A 102 -3.15 0.66 -5.71
N SER A 103 -2.48 1.66 -6.28
CA SER A 103 -1.48 2.47 -5.58
C SER A 103 -2.08 3.21 -4.38
N THR A 104 -3.24 3.85 -4.55
CA THR A 104 -3.92 4.52 -3.44
C THR A 104 -4.42 3.54 -2.38
N ALA A 105 -4.95 2.38 -2.78
CA ALA A 105 -5.32 1.30 -1.87
C ALA A 105 -4.12 0.82 -1.05
N SER A 106 -2.96 0.64 -1.68
CA SER A 106 -1.70 0.26 -1.04
C SER A 106 -1.28 1.28 0.02
N LYS A 107 -1.33 2.58 -0.30
CA LYS A 107 -1.04 3.66 0.65
C LYS A 107 -2.00 3.62 1.85
N ASN A 108 -3.30 3.45 1.60
CA ASN A 108 -4.31 3.35 2.65
C ASN A 108 -4.07 2.13 3.56
N ILE A 109 -3.76 0.97 2.99
CA ILE A 109 -3.40 -0.24 3.74
C ILE A 109 -2.12 0.00 4.56
N GLY A 110 -1.14 0.71 4.01
CA GLY A 110 0.08 1.11 4.72
C GLY A 110 -0.22 1.98 5.94
N MET A 111 -1.08 2.99 5.80
CA MET A 111 -1.53 3.82 6.92
C MET A 111 -2.28 2.99 7.98
N LEU A 112 -3.18 2.08 7.56
CA LEU A 112 -3.87 1.17 8.48
C LEU A 112 -2.87 0.28 9.26
N LYS A 113 -1.83 -0.24 8.60
CA LYS A 113 -0.77 -1.02 9.25
C LYS A 113 -0.05 -0.19 10.32
N GLN A 114 0.26 1.08 10.04
CA GLN A 114 0.94 1.98 10.96
C GLN A 114 0.09 2.30 12.21
N ILE A 115 -1.23 2.50 12.05
CA ILE A 115 -2.12 2.84 13.17
C ILE A 115 -2.68 1.62 13.90
N SER A 116 -2.62 0.42 13.28
CA SER A 116 -3.18 -0.80 13.88
C SER A 116 -2.64 -1.15 15.28
N PRO A 117 -1.36 -0.91 15.62
CA PRO A 117 -0.85 -1.17 16.98
C PRO A 117 -1.44 -0.24 18.05
N MET A 118 -2.00 0.90 17.66
CA MET A 118 -2.62 1.87 18.58
C MET A 118 -4.05 1.48 18.96
N VAL A 119 -4.67 0.58 18.18
CA VAL A 119 -6.00 0.04 18.46
C VAL A 119 -5.84 -1.27 19.21
N THR A 120 -6.28 -1.30 20.46
CA THR A 120 -6.12 -2.48 21.33
C THR A 120 -7.40 -3.32 21.40
N GLY A 121 -7.33 -4.45 22.11
CA GLY A 121 -8.49 -5.33 22.33
C GLY A 121 -8.99 -6.01 21.05
N ASP A 122 -10.29 -6.31 21.03
CA ASP A 122 -10.91 -7.04 19.92
C ASP A 122 -11.03 -6.20 18.65
N THR A 123 -11.18 -4.88 18.78
CA THR A 123 -11.15 -3.94 17.64
C THR A 123 -9.80 -3.97 16.93
N GLY A 124 -8.70 -4.00 17.69
CA GLY A 124 -7.35 -4.12 17.14
C GLY A 124 -7.14 -5.42 16.36
N LYS A 125 -7.56 -6.56 16.93
CA LYS A 125 -7.50 -7.86 16.25
C LYS A 125 -8.34 -7.89 14.98
N ALA A 126 -9.55 -7.34 15.04
CA ALA A 126 -10.44 -7.25 13.89
C ALA A 126 -9.83 -6.37 12.79
N LEU A 127 -9.23 -5.24 13.15
CA LEU A 127 -8.52 -4.35 12.22
C LEU A 127 -7.35 -5.06 11.55
N ILE A 128 -6.48 -5.75 12.29
CA ILE A 128 -5.35 -6.51 11.73
C ILE A 128 -5.85 -7.56 10.74
N LYS A 129 -6.93 -8.26 11.07
CA LYS A 129 -7.57 -9.23 10.16
C LYS A 129 -8.09 -8.56 8.88
N GLN A 130 -8.73 -7.39 8.99
CA GLN A 130 -9.19 -6.61 7.83
C GLN A 130 -8.02 -6.14 6.97
N ILE A 131 -6.93 -5.66 7.57
CA ILE A 131 -5.71 -5.25 6.87
C ILE A 131 -5.10 -6.41 6.08
N SER A 132 -5.05 -7.61 6.66
CA SER A 132 -4.58 -8.81 5.96
C SER A 132 -5.46 -9.10 4.75
N GLY A 133 -6.78 -9.16 4.93
CA GLY A 133 -7.72 -9.42 3.82
C GLY A 133 -7.64 -8.37 2.71
N LEU A 134 -7.50 -7.08 3.07
CA LEU A 134 -7.29 -6.00 2.10
C LEU A 134 -5.97 -6.14 1.35
N SER A 135 -4.89 -6.55 2.04
CA SER A 135 -3.58 -6.79 1.41
C SER A 135 -3.66 -7.94 0.40
N ASP A 136 -4.34 -9.03 0.75
CA ASP A 136 -4.52 -10.18 -0.14
C ASP A 136 -5.36 -9.83 -1.36
N GLN A 137 -6.45 -9.08 -1.16
CA GLN A 137 -7.29 -8.58 -2.25
C GLN A 137 -6.53 -7.64 -3.19
N LEU A 138 -5.68 -6.78 -2.64
CA LEU A 138 -4.84 -5.87 -3.43
C LEU A 138 -3.81 -6.66 -4.26
N GLY A 139 -3.12 -7.63 -3.65
CA GLY A 139 -2.20 -8.50 -4.39
C GLY A 139 -2.88 -9.30 -5.49
N GLY A 140 -4.13 -9.75 -5.25
CA GLY A 140 -4.97 -10.35 -6.28
C GLY A 140 -5.28 -9.40 -7.43
N LEU A 141 -5.64 -8.15 -7.13
CA LEU A 141 -5.86 -7.11 -8.13
C LEU A 141 -4.61 -6.84 -8.96
N ASP A 142 -3.45 -6.65 -8.33
CA ASP A 142 -2.18 -6.37 -9.03
C ASP A 142 -1.83 -7.49 -10.02
N ASN A 143 -1.98 -8.76 -9.63
CA ASN A 143 -1.76 -9.90 -10.51
C ASN A 143 -2.73 -9.91 -11.71
N ILE A 144 -4.01 -9.55 -11.49
CA ILE A 144 -4.98 -9.43 -12.58
C ILE A 144 -4.58 -8.30 -13.54
N ILE A 145 -4.19 -7.13 -13.01
CA ILE A 145 -3.76 -5.97 -13.81
C ILE A 145 -2.55 -6.34 -14.68
N ASP A 146 -1.55 -7.03 -14.13
CA ASP A 146 -0.34 -7.40 -14.86
C ASP A 146 -0.64 -8.35 -16.01
N LYS A 147 -1.50 -9.35 -15.78
CA LYS A 147 -1.99 -10.25 -16.84
C LYS A 147 -2.84 -9.51 -17.88
N ALA A 148 -3.72 -8.61 -17.44
CA ALA A 148 -4.56 -7.83 -18.32
C ALA A 148 -3.76 -6.81 -19.16
N SER A 149 -2.59 -6.37 -18.66
CA SER A 149 -1.70 -5.47 -19.40
C SER A 149 -1.05 -6.17 -20.59
N SER A 150 -0.72 -7.46 -20.47
CA SER A 150 0.02 -8.22 -21.47
C SER A 150 -0.84 -8.77 -22.62
N ILE A 151 -2.17 -8.75 -22.51
CA ILE A 151 -3.04 -9.25 -23.58
C ILE A 151 -3.10 -8.29 -24.78
N THR A 152 -3.09 -8.88 -25.97
CA THR A 152 -3.09 -8.16 -27.26
C THR A 152 -4.38 -8.32 -28.06
N SER A 153 -5.21 -9.33 -27.76
CA SER A 153 -6.58 -9.48 -28.27
C SER A 153 -7.35 -10.58 -27.49
N GLY A 154 -8.66 -10.70 -27.71
CA GLY A 154 -9.47 -11.87 -27.31
C GLY A 154 -10.03 -11.87 -25.88
N ASP A 155 -9.17 -11.79 -24.85
CA ASP A 155 -9.58 -12.14 -23.47
C ASP A 155 -10.00 -10.95 -22.58
N TRP A 156 -10.06 -9.74 -23.14
CA TRP A 156 -10.24 -8.52 -22.35
C TRP A 156 -11.50 -8.48 -21.50
N GLY A 157 -12.63 -8.97 -22.02
CA GLY A 157 -13.88 -9.00 -21.27
C GLY A 157 -13.73 -9.76 -19.95
N SER A 158 -13.08 -10.92 -19.99
CA SER A 158 -12.83 -11.75 -18.79
C SER A 158 -11.93 -11.03 -17.78
N TYR A 159 -10.83 -10.41 -18.24
CA TYR A 159 -9.94 -9.66 -17.36
C TYR A 159 -10.62 -8.43 -16.76
N LYS A 160 -11.41 -7.71 -17.55
CA LYS A 160 -12.20 -6.57 -17.07
C LYS A 160 -13.20 -7.00 -15.99
N ASP A 161 -13.88 -8.13 -16.15
CA ASP A 161 -14.78 -8.67 -15.13
C ASP A 161 -14.04 -9.10 -13.84
N GLN A 162 -12.85 -9.67 -13.99
CA GLN A 162 -11.97 -10.00 -12.85
C GLN A 162 -11.51 -8.74 -12.11
N ILE A 163 -11.08 -7.70 -12.83
CA ILE A 163 -10.74 -6.39 -12.27
C ILE A 163 -11.93 -5.83 -11.49
N GLY A 164 -13.13 -5.85 -12.10
CA GLY A 164 -14.35 -5.37 -11.45
C GLY A 164 -14.68 -6.11 -10.16
N SER A 165 -14.53 -7.42 -10.17
CA SER A 165 -14.74 -8.27 -9.00
C SER A 165 -13.72 -7.97 -7.90
N ALA A 166 -12.45 -7.77 -8.25
CA ALA A 166 -11.40 -7.41 -7.31
C ALA A 166 -11.62 -6.01 -6.71
N ILE A 167 -11.98 -5.01 -7.52
CA ILE A 167 -12.31 -3.66 -7.03
C ILE A 167 -13.54 -3.69 -6.11
N LYS A 168 -14.56 -4.47 -6.44
CA LYS A 168 -15.74 -4.65 -5.57
C LYS A 168 -15.35 -5.31 -4.25
N GLY A 169 -14.45 -6.30 -4.27
CA GLY A 169 -13.89 -6.94 -3.08
C GLY A 169 -13.17 -5.94 -2.16
N LEU A 170 -12.25 -5.14 -2.73
CA LEU A 170 -11.55 -4.08 -2.01
C LEU A 170 -12.51 -3.04 -1.45
N SER A 171 -13.49 -2.58 -2.24
CA SER A 171 -14.49 -1.62 -1.79
C SER A 171 -15.29 -2.16 -0.59
N GLY A 172 -15.70 -3.43 -0.62
CA GLY A 172 -16.35 -4.10 0.50
C GLY A 172 -15.47 -4.19 1.75
N GLY A 173 -14.17 -4.47 1.57
CA GLY A 173 -13.19 -4.49 2.66
C GLY A 173 -13.03 -3.11 3.31
N PHE A 174 -12.80 -2.05 2.51
CA PHE A 174 -12.68 -0.68 3.02
C PHE A 174 -13.97 -0.21 3.69
N SER A 175 -15.14 -0.50 3.12
CA SER A 175 -16.43 -0.15 3.73
C SER A 175 -16.63 -0.84 5.09
N SER A 176 -16.14 -2.07 5.24
CA SER A 176 -16.24 -2.83 6.50
C SER A 176 -15.41 -2.22 7.63
N LEU A 177 -14.38 -1.43 7.33
CA LEU A 177 -13.63 -0.68 8.34
C LEU A 177 -14.51 0.33 9.10
N SER A 178 -15.52 0.91 8.45
CA SER A 178 -16.46 1.83 9.10
C SER A 178 -17.29 1.18 10.20
N LYS A 179 -17.38 -0.16 10.21
CA LYS A 179 -18.05 -0.93 11.28
C LYS A 179 -17.18 -1.12 12.51
N LEU A 180 -15.85 -0.95 12.37
CA LEU A 180 -14.92 -1.02 13.50
C LEU A 180 -14.92 0.27 14.31
N THR A 181 -15.31 1.39 13.69
CA THR A 181 -15.30 2.74 14.27
C THR A 181 -16.67 3.22 14.74
N LYS A 182 -17.68 2.36 14.71
CA LYS A 182 -19.05 2.62 15.21
C LYS A 182 -19.28 1.80 16.46
#